data_AF-A0A6C0CIY8-F1
#
_entry.id   AF-A0A6C0CIY8-F1
#
_cell.length_a   1.000
_cell.length_b   1.000
_cell.length_c   1.000
_cell.angle_alpha   90.00
_cell.angle_beta   90.00
_cell.angle_gamma   90.00
#
_symmetry.space_group_name_H-M   'P 1'
#
loop_
_entity.id
_entity.type
_entity.pdbx_description
1 polymer ?
#
loop_
_entity_poly.entity_id
_entity_poly.type
_entity_poly.pdbx_seq_one_letter_code
_entity_poly.pdbx_strand_id
1 'polypeptide(L)'
;MGIDTRFWGPSAWQLFHLIAFKSRNPQAVLLEMKEMLPCKFCRASTKEFTYDHPLKGDAGKWLYEIHNMVNNKLRTQCAENPEVVNPGPDPKFEEVKNFYASLKPTAVPGRDFLFSIASNYPDKPEEEDMSRHRQFMEKLCEVYPFENLRKVFKSYMEKNTPIPLQNRRVYMKWMYGLLKMLSREARSELPTYRGYIARVQYYTSGCEKKTYRGITCRTMKNGVRTKARDSRKTQRVSHSPLLH
;
A
#
# COMPACT_ATOMS: atom_id res chain seq x y z
N MET A 1 -14.10 -0.36 1.87
CA MET A 1 -14.13 -1.78 2.31
C MET A 1 -12.73 -2.21 2.71
N GLY A 2 -12.47 -2.53 3.97
CA GLY A 2 -11.08 -2.81 4.39
C GLY A 2 -10.48 -4.02 3.68
N ILE A 3 -9.15 -4.04 3.51
CA ILE A 3 -8.39 -5.12 2.83
C ILE A 3 -7.31 -5.66 3.78
N ASP A 4 -7.11 -6.98 3.78
CA ASP A 4 -6.11 -7.69 4.57
C ASP A 4 -4.70 -7.16 4.27
N THR A 5 -4.01 -6.71 5.32
CA THR A 5 -2.67 -6.10 5.24
C THR A 5 -1.62 -7.06 4.71
N ARG A 6 -1.80 -8.38 4.86
CA ARG A 6 -0.87 -9.38 4.31
C ARG A 6 -0.84 -9.38 2.78
N PHE A 7 -1.89 -8.88 2.13
CA PHE A 7 -1.94 -8.81 0.67
C PHE A 7 -1.28 -7.54 0.13
N TRP A 8 -1.69 -6.37 0.59
CA TRP A 8 -1.23 -5.09 0.05
C TRP A 8 -0.01 -4.51 0.78
N GLY A 9 0.24 -4.91 2.03
CA GLY A 9 1.28 -4.35 2.90
C GLY A 9 2.69 -4.45 2.33
N PRO A 10 3.16 -5.65 1.91
CA PRO A 10 4.48 -5.80 1.29
C PRO A 10 4.66 -4.89 0.06
N SER A 11 3.62 -4.80 -0.78
CA SER A 11 3.61 -3.95 -1.97
C SER A 11 3.69 -2.46 -1.63
N ALA A 12 2.97 -2.02 -0.59
CA ALA A 12 3.00 -0.64 -0.10
C ALA A 12 4.38 -0.27 0.46
N TRP A 13 4.95 -1.11 1.33
CA TRP A 13 6.27 -0.87 1.90
C TRP A 13 7.36 -0.80 0.85
N GLN A 14 7.36 -1.71 -0.13
CA GLN A 14 8.30 -1.65 -1.23
C GLN A 14 8.18 -0.34 -2.03
N LEU A 15 6.94 0.10 -2.34
CA LEU A 15 6.72 1.38 -3.03
C LEU A 15 7.29 2.56 -2.23
N PHE A 16 6.92 2.69 -0.97
CA PHE A 16 7.30 3.86 -0.17
C PHE A 16 8.80 3.89 0.13
N HIS A 17 9.44 2.74 0.40
CA HIS A 17 10.89 2.69 0.57
C HIS A 17 11.64 3.03 -0.71
N LEU A 18 11.19 2.54 -1.87
CA LEU A 18 11.77 2.93 -3.15
C LEU A 18 11.64 4.44 -3.40
N ILE A 19 10.49 5.04 -3.07
CA ILE A 19 10.29 6.50 -3.16
C ILE A 19 11.25 7.22 -2.21
N ALA A 20 11.32 6.80 -0.95
CA ALA A 20 12.14 7.43 0.07
C ALA A 20 13.63 7.42 -0.26
N PHE A 21 14.14 6.32 -0.83
CA PHE A 21 15.56 6.17 -1.16
C PHE A 21 15.95 6.63 -2.56
N LYS A 22 15.05 6.65 -3.55
CA LYS A 22 15.39 6.94 -4.97
C LYS A 22 14.81 8.23 -5.52
N SER A 23 13.89 8.89 -4.82
CA SER A 23 13.24 10.12 -5.31
C SER A 23 13.79 11.37 -4.63
N ARG A 24 13.86 12.48 -5.37
CA ARG A 24 14.46 13.73 -4.88
C ARG A 24 13.63 14.43 -3.80
N ASN A 25 12.31 14.44 -3.94
CA ASN A 25 11.38 15.16 -3.06
C ASN A 25 10.25 14.23 -2.52
N PRO A 26 10.58 13.14 -1.82
CA PRO A 26 9.60 12.11 -1.45
C PRO A 26 8.59 12.57 -0.39
N GLN A 27 8.85 13.66 0.33
CA GLN A 27 8.15 14.07 1.54
C GLN A 27 6.64 14.23 1.30
N ALA A 28 6.26 14.88 0.20
CA ALA A 28 4.86 15.17 -0.08
C ALA A 28 3.99 13.91 -0.18
N VAL A 29 4.48 12.83 -0.80
CA VAL A 29 3.71 11.59 -0.92
C VAL A 29 3.80 10.73 0.34
N LEU A 30 4.93 10.76 1.04
CA LEU A 30 5.15 9.99 2.26
C LEU A 30 4.24 10.47 3.40
N LEU A 31 3.98 11.78 3.48
CA LEU A 31 3.05 12.35 4.47
C LEU A 31 1.59 11.94 4.23
N GLU A 32 1.22 11.68 2.97
CA GLU A 32 -0.13 11.24 2.57
C GLU A 32 -0.36 9.73 2.76
N MET A 33 0.71 8.94 2.91
CA MET A 33 0.65 7.47 3.07
C MET A 33 -0.43 7.04 4.08
N LYS A 34 -0.46 7.71 5.24
CA LYS A 34 -1.34 7.39 6.37
C LYS A 34 -2.83 7.50 6.03
N GLU A 35 -3.18 8.32 5.04
CA GLU A 35 -4.56 8.54 4.62
C GLU A 35 -5.02 7.50 3.59
N MET A 36 -4.07 6.88 2.88
CA MET A 36 -4.36 5.98 1.76
C MET A 36 -4.44 4.50 2.13
N LEU A 37 -4.02 4.10 3.34
CA LEU A 37 -3.93 2.68 3.69
C LEU A 37 -5.31 1.98 3.63
N PRO A 38 -5.46 0.83 2.95
CA PRO A 38 -6.74 0.10 2.82
C PRO A 38 -7.33 -0.52 4.10
N CYS A 39 -6.84 -0.15 5.27
CA CYS A 39 -7.28 -0.68 6.56
C CYS A 39 -7.37 0.43 7.60
N LYS A 40 -8.56 0.67 8.17
CA LYS A 40 -8.76 1.71 9.19
C LYS A 40 -7.82 1.60 10.39
N PHE A 41 -7.50 0.39 10.85
CA PHE A 41 -6.58 0.18 11.98
C PHE A 41 -5.14 0.58 11.62
N CYS A 42 -4.74 0.36 10.36
CA CYS A 42 -3.43 0.77 9.88
C CYS A 42 -3.38 2.28 9.68
N ARG A 43 -4.44 2.89 9.12
CA ARG A 43 -4.55 4.35 9.01
C ARG A 43 -4.45 5.00 10.39
N ALA A 44 -5.23 4.53 11.36
CA ALA A 44 -5.22 5.06 12.73
C ALA A 44 -3.82 5.04 13.34
N SER A 45 -3.16 3.88 13.39
CA SER A 45 -1.81 3.80 13.99
C SER A 45 -0.74 4.52 13.18
N THR A 46 -0.84 4.55 11.84
CA THR A 46 0.15 5.31 11.05
C THR A 46 -0.05 6.80 11.24
N LYS A 47 -1.28 7.28 11.44
CA LYS A 47 -1.54 8.69 11.80
C LYS A 47 -0.87 9.07 13.12
N GLU A 48 -1.02 8.23 14.14
CA GLU A 48 -0.35 8.38 15.44
C GLU A 48 1.18 8.36 15.27
N PHE A 49 1.75 7.36 14.61
CA PHE A 49 3.19 7.26 14.40
C PHE A 49 3.77 8.46 13.66
N THR A 50 3.11 8.95 12.61
CA THR A 50 3.57 10.12 11.86
C THR A 50 3.34 11.45 12.59
N TYR A 51 2.47 11.47 13.60
CA TYR A 51 2.27 12.63 14.48
C TYR A 51 3.39 12.69 15.53
N ASP A 52 3.66 11.57 16.21
CA ASP A 52 4.69 11.46 17.26
C ASP A 52 6.11 11.52 16.68
N HIS A 53 6.28 11.01 15.46
CA HIS A 53 7.54 10.98 14.75
C HIS A 53 7.40 11.71 13.40
N PRO A 54 7.36 13.06 13.40
CA PRO A 54 7.17 13.85 12.19
C PRO A 54 8.37 13.73 11.24
N LEU A 55 8.09 13.75 9.92
CA LEU A 55 9.13 13.67 8.89
C LEU A 55 10.04 14.91 8.92
N LYS A 56 11.27 14.72 9.37
CA LYS A 56 12.34 15.72 9.40
C LYS A 56 13.64 15.11 8.84
N GLY A 57 14.27 15.77 7.88
CA GLY A 57 15.55 15.32 7.32
C GLY A 57 15.44 14.13 6.36
N ASP A 58 16.20 13.08 6.62
CA ASP A 58 16.33 11.90 5.76
C ASP A 58 15.02 11.09 5.71
N ALA A 59 14.32 11.16 4.58
CA ALA A 59 13.06 10.47 4.35
C ALA A 59 13.19 8.94 4.38
N GLY A 60 14.33 8.40 3.95
CA GLY A 60 14.63 6.97 4.01
C GLY A 60 14.78 6.49 5.43
N LYS A 61 15.52 7.24 6.26
CA LYS A 61 15.67 6.95 7.69
C LYS A 61 14.34 7.05 8.43
N TRP A 62 13.58 8.13 8.18
CA TRP A 62 12.26 8.32 8.76
C TRP A 62 11.30 7.17 8.42
N LEU A 63 11.21 6.77 7.15
CA LEU A 63 10.30 5.70 6.76
C LEU A 63 10.72 4.34 7.34
N TYR A 64 12.03 4.09 7.47
CA TYR A 64 12.56 2.93 8.19
C TYR A 64 12.10 2.92 9.65
N GLU A 65 12.17 4.05 10.35
CA GLU A 65 11.72 4.17 11.74
C GLU A 65 10.20 3.97 11.87
N ILE A 66 9.39 4.58 11.00
CA ILE A 66 7.94 4.35 10.94
C ILE A 66 7.61 2.87 10.69
N HIS A 67 8.35 2.19 9.80
CA HIS A 67 8.15 0.76 9.56
C HIS A 67 8.49 -0.08 10.80
N ASN A 68 9.56 0.26 11.53
CA ASN A 68 9.92 -0.42 12.77
C ASN A 68 8.89 -0.16 13.89
N MET A 69 8.25 1.01 13.96
CA MET A 69 7.14 1.25 14.88
C MET A 69 5.96 0.31 14.59
N VAL A 70 5.65 0.08 13.31
CA VAL A 70 4.65 -0.92 12.90
C VAL A 70 5.09 -2.34 13.29
N ASN A 71 6.35 -2.70 13.09
CA ASN A 71 6.87 -4.01 13.48
C ASN A 71 6.82 -4.22 14.99
N ASN A 72 7.18 -3.20 15.79
CA ASN A 72 7.10 -3.25 17.24
C ASN A 72 5.66 -3.47 17.72
N LYS A 73 4.70 -2.76 17.12
CA LYS A 73 3.28 -2.99 17.37
C LYS A 73 2.89 -4.44 17.06
N LEU A 74 3.33 -5.00 15.92
CA LEU A 74 3.01 -6.38 15.56
C LEU A 74 3.66 -7.41 16.51
N ARG A 75 4.90 -7.18 16.96
CA ARG A 75 5.57 -8.02 17.96
C ARG A 75 4.82 -8.01 19.30
N THR A 76 4.43 -6.82 19.77
CA THR A 76 3.64 -6.66 21.00
C THR A 76 2.31 -7.41 20.89
N GLN A 77 1.59 -7.21 19.78
CA GLN A 77 0.34 -7.93 19.51
C GLN A 77 0.53 -9.45 19.38
N CYS A 78 1.67 -9.91 18.86
CA CYS A 78 2.02 -11.33 18.78
C CYS A 78 2.27 -11.95 20.15
N ALA A 79 2.89 -11.21 21.07
CA ALA A 79 3.13 -11.67 22.44
C ALA A 79 1.81 -11.92 23.19
N GLU A 80 0.80 -11.09 22.94
CA GLU A 80 -0.55 -11.24 23.51
C GLU A 80 -1.42 -12.24 22.72
N ASN A 81 -1.16 -12.38 21.41
CA ASN A 81 -1.95 -13.22 20.51
C ASN A 81 -1.04 -13.88 19.44
N PRO A 82 -0.64 -15.16 19.64
CA PRO A 82 0.23 -15.89 18.71
C PRO A 82 -0.30 -16.02 17.27
N GLU A 83 -1.58 -15.74 17.03
CA GLU A 83 -2.16 -15.72 15.68
C GLU A 83 -1.76 -14.48 14.87
N VAL A 84 -1.20 -13.45 15.52
CA VAL A 84 -0.61 -12.28 14.88
C VAL A 84 0.79 -12.66 14.38
N VAL A 85 1.06 -12.36 13.12
CA VAL A 85 2.37 -12.65 12.52
C VAL A 85 3.45 -11.82 13.21
N ASN A 86 4.44 -12.50 13.78
CA ASN A 86 5.66 -11.88 14.26
C ASN A 86 6.55 -11.49 13.05
N PRO A 87 6.89 -10.19 12.87
CA PRO A 87 7.74 -9.75 11.77
C PRO A 87 9.23 -10.11 11.96
N GLY A 88 9.62 -10.63 13.13
CA GLY A 88 11.02 -10.89 13.48
C GLY A 88 11.74 -9.65 14.03
N PRO A 89 13.06 -9.73 14.23
CA PRO A 89 13.88 -8.60 14.64
C PRO A 89 13.96 -7.54 13.52
N ASP A 90 14.13 -6.27 13.91
CA ASP A 90 14.29 -5.21 12.92
C ASP A 90 15.65 -5.34 12.21
N PRO A 91 15.69 -5.26 10.86
CA PRO A 91 16.96 -5.25 10.13
C PRO A 91 17.71 -3.94 10.40
N LYS A 92 19.02 -3.91 10.14
CA LYS A 92 19.80 -2.67 10.25
C LYS A 92 19.39 -1.69 9.15
N PHE A 93 19.44 -0.38 9.46
CA PHE A 93 19.11 0.66 8.48
C PHE A 93 19.93 0.55 7.19
N GLU A 94 21.25 0.32 7.31
CA GLU A 94 22.13 0.17 6.15
C GLU A 94 21.78 -1.05 5.29
N GLU A 95 21.31 -2.16 5.89
CA GLU A 95 20.86 -3.33 5.13
C GLU A 95 19.62 -2.99 4.30
N VAL A 96 18.66 -2.29 4.90
CA VAL A 96 17.45 -1.83 4.22
C VAL A 96 17.77 -0.85 3.10
N LYS A 97 18.61 0.15 3.38
CA LYS A 97 19.06 1.15 2.40
C LYS A 97 19.76 0.49 1.21
N ASN A 98 20.70 -0.41 1.47
CA ASN A 98 21.45 -1.13 0.44
C ASN A 98 20.53 -2.01 -0.41
N PHE A 99 19.59 -2.74 0.23
CA PHE A 99 18.61 -3.54 -0.47
C PHE A 99 17.77 -2.71 -1.45
N TYR A 100 17.15 -1.61 -0.99
CA TYR A 100 16.34 -0.79 -1.88
C TYR A 100 17.17 -0.04 -2.93
N ALA A 101 18.40 0.35 -2.61
CA ALA A 101 19.31 0.95 -3.57
C ALA A 101 19.65 0.01 -4.74
N SER A 102 19.79 -1.30 -4.49
CA SER A 102 20.16 -2.29 -5.52
C SER A 102 19.00 -2.72 -6.43
N LEU A 103 17.74 -2.51 -6.03
CA LEU A 103 16.59 -2.94 -6.81
C LEU A 103 16.52 -2.26 -8.19
N LYS A 104 16.07 -3.04 -9.18
CA LYS A 104 15.87 -2.65 -10.59
C LYS A 104 14.37 -2.69 -10.95
N PRO A 105 13.89 -1.99 -11.99
CA PRO A 105 12.46 -1.93 -12.33
C PRO A 105 11.97 -3.17 -13.11
N THR A 106 12.05 -4.37 -12.53
CA THR A 106 11.59 -5.63 -13.15
C THR A 106 10.12 -5.98 -12.85
N ALA A 107 9.46 -5.18 -12.03
CA ALA A 107 8.05 -5.26 -11.67
C ALA A 107 7.52 -3.86 -11.34
N VAL A 108 6.19 -3.74 -11.17
CA VAL A 108 5.53 -2.47 -10.87
C VAL A 108 5.52 -2.21 -9.35
N PRO A 109 6.27 -1.20 -8.83
CA PRO A 109 6.27 -0.88 -7.41
C PRO A 109 4.86 -0.52 -6.91
N GLY A 110 4.43 -1.14 -5.81
CA GLY A 110 3.12 -0.83 -5.23
C GLY A 110 1.92 -1.34 -6.02
N ARG A 111 2.09 -2.22 -7.02
CA ARG A 111 1.00 -2.72 -7.87
C ARG A 111 -0.24 -3.17 -7.09
N ASP A 112 -0.04 -4.05 -6.10
CA ASP A 112 -1.12 -4.64 -5.31
C ASP A 112 -1.68 -3.63 -4.30
N PHE A 113 -0.86 -2.70 -3.82
CA PHE A 113 -1.28 -1.58 -2.99
C PHE A 113 -2.17 -0.58 -3.76
N LEU A 114 -1.72 -0.12 -4.92
CA LEU A 114 -2.43 0.84 -5.77
C LEU A 114 -3.79 0.30 -6.25
N PHE A 115 -3.86 -0.99 -6.60
CA PHE A 115 -5.14 -1.59 -6.92
C PHE A 115 -6.03 -1.76 -5.67
N SER A 116 -5.43 -2.03 -4.51
CA SER A 116 -6.15 -2.13 -3.23
C SER A 116 -6.74 -0.79 -2.77
N ILE A 117 -6.04 0.34 -2.94
CA ILE A 117 -6.62 1.67 -2.62
C ILE A 117 -7.82 1.98 -3.52
N ALA A 118 -7.72 1.67 -4.82
CA ALA A 118 -8.83 1.87 -5.75
C ALA A 118 -10.00 0.94 -5.43
N SER A 119 -9.73 -0.31 -5.04
CA SER A 119 -10.78 -1.26 -4.61
C SER A 119 -11.37 -0.96 -3.24
N ASN A 120 -10.66 -0.21 -2.38
CA ASN A 120 -11.18 0.21 -1.07
C ASN A 120 -12.01 1.51 -1.17
N TYR A 121 -11.86 2.26 -2.27
CA TYR A 121 -12.54 3.53 -2.51
C TYR A 121 -14.07 3.44 -2.35
N PRO A 122 -14.75 4.50 -1.87
CA PRO A 122 -16.20 4.48 -1.69
C PRO A 122 -16.97 4.36 -3.02
N ASP A 123 -18.15 3.71 -2.95
CA ASP A 123 -19.09 3.71 -4.09
C ASP A 123 -19.77 5.06 -4.29
N LYS A 124 -19.91 5.83 -3.21
CA LYS A 124 -20.44 7.20 -3.15
C LYS A 124 -19.43 8.03 -2.36
N PRO A 125 -18.33 8.49 -3.00
CA PRO A 125 -17.29 9.23 -2.31
C PRO A 125 -17.76 10.65 -1.97
N GLU A 126 -17.24 11.18 -0.87
CA GLU A 126 -17.39 12.59 -0.53
C GLU A 126 -16.30 13.43 -1.24
N GLU A 127 -16.46 14.76 -1.28
CA GLU A 127 -15.47 15.66 -1.88
C GLU A 127 -14.07 15.50 -1.26
N GLU A 128 -14.01 15.24 0.05
CA GLU A 128 -12.75 14.98 0.75
C GLU A 128 -12.08 13.69 0.26
N ASP A 129 -12.85 12.62 0.01
CA ASP A 129 -12.32 11.36 -0.54
C ASP A 129 -11.74 11.58 -1.94
N MET A 130 -12.47 12.31 -2.79
CA MET A 130 -12.01 12.66 -4.14
C MET A 130 -10.74 13.52 -4.10
N SER A 131 -10.73 14.55 -3.26
CA SER A 131 -9.58 15.45 -3.11
C SER A 131 -8.33 14.71 -2.64
N ARG A 132 -8.46 13.90 -1.59
CA ARG A 132 -7.35 13.09 -1.03
C ARG A 132 -6.76 12.14 -2.06
N HIS A 133 -7.60 11.42 -2.80
CA HIS A 133 -7.14 10.49 -3.84
C HIS A 133 -6.49 11.21 -5.03
N ARG A 134 -7.04 12.35 -5.45
CA ARG A 134 -6.47 13.19 -6.52
C ARG A 134 -5.08 13.68 -6.12
N GLN A 135 -4.96 14.33 -4.96
CA GLN A 135 -3.70 14.85 -4.44
C GLN A 135 -2.64 13.76 -4.27
N PHE A 136 -3.03 12.59 -3.75
CA PHE A 136 -2.09 11.48 -3.61
C PHE A 136 -1.57 11.02 -4.98
N MET A 137 -2.42 10.89 -6.00
CA MET A 137 -1.98 10.46 -7.34
C MET A 137 -1.09 11.49 -8.03
N GLU A 138 -1.43 12.79 -7.90
CA GLU A 138 -0.62 13.89 -8.42
C GLU A 138 0.76 13.93 -7.75
N LYS A 139 0.83 13.82 -6.43
CA LYS A 139 2.11 13.75 -5.70
C LYS A 139 2.89 12.49 -6.05
N LEU A 140 2.20 11.34 -6.17
CA LEU A 140 2.83 10.06 -6.46
C LEU A 140 3.45 10.01 -7.85
N CYS A 141 2.80 10.56 -8.89
CA CYS A 141 3.34 10.51 -10.25
C CYS A 141 4.66 11.31 -10.39
N GLU A 142 4.83 12.36 -9.59
CA GLU A 142 6.04 13.18 -9.55
C GLU A 142 7.25 12.42 -8.97
N VAL A 143 7.02 11.53 -8.03
CA VAL A 143 8.08 10.83 -7.29
C VAL A 143 8.05 9.32 -7.47
N TYR A 144 7.29 8.80 -8.43
CA TYR A 144 7.18 7.37 -8.66
C TYR A 144 8.58 6.76 -8.90
N PRO A 145 8.90 5.57 -8.35
CA PRO A 145 10.24 5.02 -8.46
C PRO A 145 10.62 4.69 -9.90
N PHE A 146 11.90 4.82 -10.20
CA PHE A 146 12.52 4.57 -11.50
C PHE A 146 12.05 5.53 -12.61
N GLU A 147 13.00 6.15 -13.28
CA GLU A 147 12.71 7.24 -14.22
C GLU A 147 11.82 6.79 -15.40
N ASN A 148 12.04 5.59 -15.93
CA ASN A 148 11.24 5.05 -17.02
C ASN A 148 9.77 4.80 -16.61
N LEU A 149 9.54 4.22 -15.42
CA LEU A 149 8.19 4.02 -14.89
C LEU A 149 7.51 5.35 -14.53
N ARG A 150 8.27 6.30 -13.98
CA ARG A 150 7.79 7.65 -13.67
C ARG A 150 7.28 8.37 -14.91
N LYS A 151 8.02 8.32 -16.03
CA LYS A 151 7.59 8.88 -17.32
C LYS A 151 6.27 8.27 -17.80
N VAL A 152 6.12 6.95 -17.69
CA VAL A 152 4.86 6.27 -18.03
C VAL A 152 3.72 6.71 -17.14
N PHE A 153 3.96 6.84 -15.83
CA PHE A 153 2.95 7.33 -14.89
C PHE A 153 2.51 8.75 -15.25
N LYS A 154 3.45 9.68 -15.42
CA LYS A 154 3.15 11.08 -15.81
C LYS A 154 2.38 11.17 -17.13
N SER A 155 2.84 10.46 -18.16
CA SER A 155 2.14 10.44 -19.45
C SER A 155 0.72 9.87 -19.33
N TYR A 156 0.52 8.87 -18.47
CA TYR A 156 -0.81 8.35 -18.20
C TYR A 156 -1.70 9.38 -17.48
N MET A 157 -1.16 10.08 -16.48
CA MET A 157 -1.86 11.16 -15.77
C MET A 157 -2.29 12.26 -16.73
N GLU A 158 -1.39 12.79 -17.56
CA GLU A 158 -1.67 13.84 -18.54
C GLU A 158 -2.81 13.46 -19.49
N LYS A 159 -2.78 12.22 -20.03
CA LYS A 159 -3.77 11.74 -21.00
C LYS A 159 -5.12 11.36 -20.38
N ASN A 160 -5.16 11.11 -19.09
CA ASN A 160 -6.35 10.59 -18.39
C ASN A 160 -6.73 11.49 -17.19
N THR A 161 -6.45 12.78 -17.30
CA THR A 161 -6.91 13.83 -16.37
C THR A 161 -8.21 14.45 -16.90
N PRO A 162 -9.20 14.75 -16.03
CA PRO A 162 -9.19 14.52 -14.59
C PRO A 162 -9.32 13.03 -14.22
N ILE A 163 -8.71 12.64 -13.10
CA ILE A 163 -8.86 11.27 -12.55
C ILE A 163 -10.36 11.03 -12.27
N PRO A 164 -10.97 9.97 -12.84
CA PRO A 164 -12.39 9.75 -12.71
C PRO A 164 -12.69 9.07 -11.36
N LEU A 165 -12.99 9.91 -10.38
CA LEU A 165 -13.18 9.56 -8.97
C LEU A 165 -14.66 9.52 -8.55
N GLN A 166 -15.59 9.41 -9.49
CA GLN A 166 -17.04 9.46 -9.21
C GLN A 166 -17.54 8.27 -8.39
N ASN A 167 -16.90 7.11 -8.55
CA ASN A 167 -17.18 5.91 -7.76
C ASN A 167 -16.06 4.89 -7.88
N ARG A 168 -16.05 3.92 -6.96
CA ARG A 168 -15.11 2.80 -6.93
C ARG A 168 -14.91 2.11 -8.28
N ARG A 169 -15.98 1.76 -8.98
CA ARG A 169 -15.89 0.96 -10.23
C ARG A 169 -15.12 1.71 -11.31
N VAL A 170 -15.37 3.01 -11.46
CA VAL A 170 -14.69 3.83 -12.47
C VAL A 170 -13.22 4.03 -12.08
N TYR A 171 -12.95 4.34 -10.82
CA TYR A 171 -11.58 4.53 -10.34
C TYR A 171 -10.73 3.26 -10.42
N MET A 172 -11.31 2.09 -10.12
CA MET A 172 -10.64 0.79 -10.31
C MET A 172 -10.26 0.53 -11.76
N LYS A 173 -11.11 0.89 -12.73
CA LYS A 173 -10.77 0.76 -14.16
C LYS A 173 -9.63 1.68 -14.56
N TRP A 174 -9.67 2.94 -14.11
CA TRP A 174 -8.60 3.90 -14.34
C TRP A 174 -7.27 3.41 -13.74
N MET A 175 -7.30 2.96 -12.48
CA MET A 175 -6.13 2.40 -11.81
C MET A 175 -5.57 1.17 -12.53
N TYR A 176 -6.44 0.27 -12.99
CA TYR A 176 -6.02 -0.89 -13.78
C TYR A 176 -5.37 -0.47 -15.10
N GLY A 177 -5.87 0.58 -15.76
CA GLY A 177 -5.28 1.16 -16.97
C GLY A 177 -3.85 1.64 -16.72
N LEU A 178 -3.62 2.40 -15.65
CA LEU A 178 -2.29 2.82 -15.20
C LEU A 178 -1.37 1.62 -14.97
N LEU A 179 -1.82 0.65 -14.16
CA LEU A 179 -1.04 -0.55 -13.85
C LEU A 179 -0.70 -1.36 -15.10
N LYS A 180 -1.61 -1.42 -16.08
CA LYS A 180 -1.36 -2.09 -17.36
C LYS A 180 -0.23 -1.41 -18.15
N MET A 181 -0.18 -0.09 -18.16
CA MET A 181 0.89 0.66 -18.83
C MET A 181 2.23 0.48 -18.12
N LEU A 182 2.25 0.58 -16.79
CA LEU A 182 3.45 0.32 -15.99
C LEU A 182 3.95 -1.12 -16.15
N SER A 183 3.04 -2.10 -16.18
CA SER A 183 3.41 -3.51 -16.35
C SER A 183 4.05 -3.79 -17.70
N ARG A 184 3.61 -3.11 -18.77
CA ARG A 184 4.24 -3.20 -20.09
C ARG A 184 5.67 -2.67 -20.06
N GLU A 185 5.88 -1.50 -19.45
CA GLU A 185 7.20 -0.88 -19.32
C GLU A 185 8.16 -1.73 -18.46
N ALA A 186 7.68 -2.26 -17.33
CA ALA A 186 8.44 -3.15 -16.45
C ALA A 186 8.60 -4.58 -17.02
N ARG A 187 7.99 -4.89 -18.17
CA ARG A 187 7.91 -6.24 -18.75
C ARG A 187 7.43 -7.29 -17.73
N SER A 188 6.45 -6.91 -16.92
CA SER A 188 5.91 -7.74 -15.85
C SER A 188 4.48 -8.18 -16.16
N GLU A 189 4.11 -9.36 -15.69
CA GLU A 189 2.76 -9.86 -15.85
C GLU A 189 1.74 -9.08 -15.00
N LEU A 190 0.56 -8.86 -15.58
CA LEU A 190 -0.59 -8.30 -14.89
C LEU A 190 -1.79 -9.25 -15.07
N PRO A 191 -2.45 -9.68 -13.98
CA PRO A 191 -3.69 -10.45 -14.09
C PRO A 191 -4.73 -9.68 -14.90
N THR A 192 -5.64 -10.39 -15.57
CA THR A 192 -6.79 -9.75 -16.22
C THR A 192 -7.59 -8.91 -15.23
N TYR A 193 -8.30 -7.88 -15.69
CA TYR A 193 -9.08 -7.00 -14.81
C TYR A 193 -10.05 -7.78 -13.90
N ARG A 194 -10.77 -8.76 -14.46
CA ARG A 194 -11.66 -9.65 -13.69
C ARG A 194 -10.88 -10.51 -12.69
N GLY A 195 -9.75 -11.09 -13.11
CA GLY A 195 -8.90 -11.88 -12.24
C GLY A 195 -8.32 -11.07 -11.08
N TYR A 196 -7.96 -9.81 -11.33
CA TYR A 196 -7.43 -8.92 -10.31
C TYR A 196 -8.50 -8.51 -9.30
N ILE A 197 -9.71 -8.19 -9.77
CA ILE A 197 -10.87 -7.96 -8.89
C ILE A 197 -11.10 -9.16 -7.98
N ALA A 198 -11.20 -10.37 -8.55
CA ALA A 198 -11.44 -11.59 -7.79
C ALA A 198 -10.35 -11.81 -6.72
N ARG A 199 -9.08 -11.54 -7.08
CA ARG A 199 -7.94 -11.61 -6.17
C ARG A 199 -8.09 -10.64 -5.00
N VAL A 200 -8.39 -9.37 -5.25
CA VAL A 200 -8.54 -8.38 -4.16
C VAL A 200 -9.77 -8.69 -3.30
N GLN A 201 -10.88 -9.10 -3.90
CA GLN A 201 -12.10 -9.48 -3.18
C GLN A 201 -11.86 -10.64 -2.20
N TYR A 202 -11.03 -11.62 -2.58
CA TYR A 202 -10.61 -12.68 -1.67
C TYR A 202 -9.98 -12.10 -0.38
N TYR A 203 -9.22 -11.01 -0.49
CA TYR A 203 -8.54 -10.32 0.61
C TYR A 203 -9.34 -9.21 1.32
N THR A 204 -10.57 -8.90 0.90
CA THR A 204 -11.43 -7.95 1.61
C THR A 204 -11.70 -8.41 3.05
N SER A 205 -11.36 -7.59 4.05
CA SER A 205 -11.59 -7.83 5.48
C SER A 205 -12.91 -7.26 6.00
N GLY A 206 -13.47 -6.27 5.32
CA GLY A 206 -14.72 -5.62 5.74
C GLY A 206 -14.57 -4.71 6.97
N CYS A 207 -13.34 -4.43 7.42
CA CYS A 207 -13.10 -3.69 8.66
C CYS A 207 -13.60 -2.24 8.63
N GLU A 208 -13.83 -1.68 7.45
CA GLU A 208 -14.39 -0.33 7.24
C GLU A 208 -15.89 -0.21 7.55
N LYS A 209 -16.61 -1.33 7.75
CA LYS A 209 -18.04 -1.26 8.12
C LYS A 209 -18.17 -0.61 9.50
N LYS A 210 -19.15 0.30 9.67
CA LYS A 210 -19.49 0.90 10.97
C LYS A 210 -19.85 -0.17 12.03
N THR A 211 -20.43 -1.28 11.57
CA THR A 211 -20.78 -2.44 12.40
C THR A 211 -19.58 -3.34 12.76
N TYR A 212 -18.39 -3.09 12.21
CA TYR A 212 -17.22 -3.93 12.46
C TYR A 212 -16.67 -3.69 13.86
N ARG A 213 -16.75 -4.72 14.71
CA ARG A 213 -16.31 -4.70 16.11
C ARG A 213 -15.00 -5.45 16.37
N GLY A 214 -14.16 -5.69 15.35
CA GLY A 214 -12.87 -6.35 15.54
C GLY A 214 -11.79 -5.46 16.15
N ILE A 215 -10.74 -6.09 16.67
CA ILE A 215 -9.55 -5.44 17.25
C ILE A 215 -8.48 -5.14 16.18
N THR A 216 -8.47 -5.93 15.10
CA THR A 216 -7.66 -5.71 13.90
C THR A 216 -8.52 -5.94 12.67
N CYS A 217 -8.00 -5.78 11.45
CA CYS A 217 -8.75 -6.18 10.25
C CYS A 217 -8.90 -7.71 10.09
N ARG A 218 -8.22 -8.50 10.92
CA ARG A 218 -8.18 -9.96 10.83
C ARG A 218 -8.85 -10.65 12.00
N THR A 219 -9.06 -9.96 13.12
CA THR A 219 -9.46 -10.58 14.39
C THR A 219 -10.61 -9.82 15.03
N MET A 220 -11.66 -10.55 15.39
CA MET A 220 -12.83 -10.07 16.13
C MET A 220 -12.50 -9.92 17.64
N LYS A 221 -13.34 -9.21 18.41
CA LYS A 221 -13.14 -9.04 19.86
C LYS A 221 -13.11 -10.35 20.65
N ASN A 222 -13.80 -11.38 20.18
CA ASN A 222 -13.82 -12.71 20.77
C ASN A 222 -12.64 -13.60 20.30
N GLY A 223 -11.60 -13.01 19.71
CA GLY A 223 -10.42 -13.74 19.21
C GLY A 223 -10.62 -14.47 17.88
N VAL A 224 -11.86 -14.58 17.38
CA VAL A 224 -12.16 -15.30 16.13
C VAL A 224 -11.64 -14.53 14.92
N ARG A 225 -11.06 -15.24 13.94
CA ARG A 225 -10.60 -14.64 12.68
C ARG A 225 -11.78 -14.21 11.81
N THR A 226 -11.67 -13.04 11.17
CA THR A 226 -12.68 -12.55 10.22
C THR A 226 -12.80 -13.45 9.00
N LYS A 227 -11.66 -13.98 8.53
CA LYS A 227 -11.58 -15.01 7.48
C LYS A 227 -10.39 -15.94 7.75
N ALA A 228 -10.61 -17.24 7.59
CA ALA A 228 -9.56 -18.27 7.68
C ALA A 228 -8.77 -18.35 6.36
N ARG A 229 -7.84 -17.42 6.14
CA ARG A 229 -6.94 -17.44 4.97
C ARG A 229 -5.59 -18.03 5.34
N ASP A 230 -5.09 -18.92 4.50
CA ASP A 230 -3.76 -19.50 4.59
C ASP A 230 -2.67 -18.42 4.49
N SER A 231 -1.85 -18.29 5.54
CA SER A 231 -0.78 -17.29 5.61
C SER A 231 0.36 -17.56 4.64
N ARG A 232 0.76 -18.82 4.43
CA ARG A 232 1.84 -19.20 3.51
C ARG A 232 1.44 -18.92 2.06
N LYS A 233 0.20 -19.27 1.69
CA LYS A 233 -0.37 -18.97 0.38
C LYS A 233 -0.47 -17.46 0.17
N THR A 234 -0.93 -16.72 1.18
CA THR A 234 -1.03 -15.25 1.11
C THR A 234 0.35 -14.62 0.92
N GLN A 235 1.37 -15.09 1.65
CA GLN A 235 2.74 -14.62 1.51
C GLN A 235 3.27 -14.87 0.10
N ARG A 236 3.15 -16.09 -0.42
CA ARG A 236 3.57 -16.43 -1.78
C ARG A 236 2.93 -15.51 -2.82
N VAL A 237 1.62 -15.30 -2.74
CA VAL A 237 0.88 -14.46 -3.69
C VAL A 237 1.24 -12.98 -3.59
N SER A 238 1.45 -12.47 -2.38
CA SER A 238 1.77 -11.04 -2.14
C SER A 238 3.23 -10.69 -2.42
N HIS A 239 4.14 -11.67 -2.33
CA HIS A 239 5.57 -11.46 -2.54
C HIS A 239 6.02 -11.79 -3.96
N SER A 240 5.33 -12.67 -4.68
CA SER A 240 5.70 -13.01 -6.06
C SER A 240 5.78 -11.83 -7.04
N PRO A 241 5.03 -10.71 -6.89
CA PRO A 241 5.14 -9.59 -7.81
C PRO A 241 6.05 -8.46 -7.32
N LEU A 242 6.75 -8.66 -6.21
CA LEU A 242 7.68 -7.68 -5.67
C LEU A 242 8.99 -7.71 -6.46
N LEU A 243 9.70 -6.59 -6.39
CA LEU A 243 11.09 -6.49 -6.83
C LEU A 243 12.01 -7.26 -5.88
N HIS A 244 13.02 -7.92 -6.45
CA HIS A 244 14.05 -8.72 -5.78
C HIS A 244 15.43 -8.31 -6.26
#